data_AF-A0A529M205-F1
#
_entry.id   AF-A0A529M205-F1
#
_cell.length_a   1.000
_cell.length_b   1.000
_cell.length_c   1.000
_cell.angle_alpha   90.00
_cell.angle_beta   90.00
_cell.angle_gamma   90.00
#
_symmetry.space_group_name_H-M   'P 1'
#
loop_
_entity.id
_entity.type
_entity.pdbx_description
1 polymer ?
#
loop_
_entity_poly.entity_id
_entity_poly.type
_entity_poly.pdbx_seq_one_letter_code
_entity_poly.pdbx_strand_id
1 'polypeptide(L)'
;VRELTTRASFIFVSHRMDEVMELSDRIYVMKDGQVVDVVSRGAATPEAIQHKMVGRHVDKEYYREQRQKPYDATRPLVELSGVDLPGRVHDISLTLHAGEVLCLVGTEGSGREAILRTIYGMRTPTKG
;
A
#
# COMPACT_ATOMS: atom_id res chain seq x y z
N VAL A 1 -10.97 -6.05 19.04
CA VAL A 1 -11.93 -5.00 18.63
C VAL A 1 -13.32 -5.56 18.36
N ARG A 2 -13.49 -6.64 17.58
CA ARG A 2 -14.81 -7.25 17.33
C ARG A 2 -15.64 -7.55 18.58
N GLU A 3 -15.06 -8.10 19.64
CA GLU A 3 -15.79 -8.33 20.91
C GLU A 3 -16.22 -7.06 21.65
N LEU A 4 -15.67 -5.89 21.30
CA LEU A 4 -16.05 -4.63 21.93
C LEU A 4 -17.39 -4.11 21.38
N THR A 5 -17.77 -4.51 20.16
CA THR A 5 -19.02 -4.05 19.51
C THR A 5 -20.28 -4.45 20.28
N THR A 6 -20.20 -5.49 21.12
CA THR A 6 -21.34 -5.99 21.91
C THR A 6 -21.40 -5.44 23.34
N ARG A 7 -20.35 -4.74 23.81
CA ARG A 7 -20.22 -4.37 25.24
C ARG A 7 -19.82 -2.92 25.49
N ALA A 8 -19.37 -2.18 24.48
CA ALA A 8 -18.90 -0.81 24.63
C ALA A 8 -19.10 0.01 23.34
N SER A 9 -19.15 1.33 23.48
CA SER A 9 -19.03 2.26 22.36
C SER A 9 -17.56 2.67 22.18
N PHE A 10 -17.09 2.70 20.94
CA PHE A 10 -15.74 3.14 20.60
C PHE A 10 -15.74 3.90 19.28
N ILE A 11 -14.74 4.77 19.11
CA ILE A 11 -14.45 5.40 17.83
C ILE A 11 -13.37 4.57 17.15
N PHE A 12 -13.68 4.07 15.96
CA PHE A 12 -12.75 3.32 15.13
C PHE A 12 -12.36 4.16 13.92
N VAL A 13 -11.05 4.32 13.70
CA VAL A 13 -10.49 5.07 12.58
C VAL A 13 -9.71 4.10 11.72
N SER A 14 -10.17 3.87 10.49
CA SER A 14 -9.50 3.02 9.51
C SER A 14 -9.79 3.51 8.10
N HIS A 15 -8.86 3.23 7.19
CA HIS A 15 -9.05 3.41 5.75
C HIS A 15 -9.32 2.07 5.04
N ARG A 16 -9.31 0.96 5.78
CA ARG A 16 -9.61 -0.38 5.28
C ARG A 16 -11.11 -0.62 5.33
N MET A 17 -11.73 -0.71 4.15
CA MET A 17 -13.19 -0.66 4.05
C MET A 17 -13.88 -1.92 4.57
N ASP A 18 -13.23 -3.08 4.47
CA ASP A 18 -13.66 -4.34 5.09
C ASP A 18 -13.84 -4.18 6.60
N GLU A 19 -12.86 -3.60 7.28
CA GLU A 19 -12.92 -3.36 8.72
C GLU A 19 -13.99 -2.32 9.10
N VAL A 20 -14.07 -1.22 8.35
CA VAL A 20 -15.04 -0.15 8.59
C VAL A 20 -16.47 -0.68 8.48
N MET A 21 -16.79 -1.43 7.43
CA MET A 21 -18.13 -1.97 7.18
C MET A 21 -18.50 -3.07 8.18
N GLU A 22 -17.52 -3.87 8.61
CA GLU A 22 -17.75 -4.94 9.57
C GLU A 22 -17.97 -4.40 10.99
N LEU A 23 -17.16 -3.43 11.43
CA LEU A 23 -17.10 -3.02 12.84
C LEU A 23 -18.02 -1.86 13.20
N SER A 24 -18.50 -1.08 12.24
CA SER A 24 -19.16 0.20 12.51
C SER A 24 -20.68 0.12 12.36
N ASP A 25 -21.40 0.63 13.36
CA ASP A 25 -22.85 0.89 13.25
C ASP A 25 -23.14 2.18 12.47
N ARG A 26 -22.24 3.16 12.61
CA ARG A 26 -22.31 4.48 11.97
C ARG A 26 -20.91 4.92 11.53
N ILE A 27 -20.81 5.37 10.29
CA ILE A 27 -19.56 5.72 9.62
C ILE A 27 -19.62 7.22 9.31
N TYR A 28 -18.67 7.98 9.87
CA TYR A 28 -18.48 9.38 9.52
C TYR A 28 -17.43 9.47 8.42
N VAL A 29 -17.80 10.04 7.28
CA VAL A 29 -16.86 10.26 6.18
C VAL A 29 -16.33 11.68 6.28
N MET A 30 -15.01 11.80 6.40
CA MET A 30 -14.34 13.09 6.50
C MET A 30 -13.51 13.37 5.25
N LYS A 31 -13.50 14.63 4.82
CA LYS A 31 -12.63 15.16 3.76
C LYS A 31 -12.29 16.61 4.07
N ASP A 32 -11.03 16.99 3.87
CA ASP A 32 -10.53 18.36 4.07
C ASP A 32 -10.91 18.96 5.44
N GLY A 33 -10.87 18.12 6.49
CA GLY A 33 -11.18 18.52 7.87
C GLY A 33 -12.67 18.62 8.20
N GLN A 34 -13.57 18.30 7.26
CA GLN A 34 -15.02 18.39 7.44
C GLN A 34 -15.69 17.01 7.33
N VAL A 35 -16.81 16.82 8.04
CA VAL A 35 -17.68 15.65 7.84
C VAL A 35 -18.50 15.90 6.58
N VAL A 36 -18.24 15.14 5.53
CA VAL A 36 -18.94 15.26 4.25
C VAL A 36 -20.12 14.30 4.13
N ASP A 37 -20.17 13.27 4.98
CA ASP A 37 -21.28 12.33 5.03
C ASP A 37 -21.34 11.54 6.34
N VAL A 38 -22.54 11.02 6.66
CA VAL A 38 -22.77 10.11 7.79
C VAL A 38 -23.61 8.94 7.31
N VAL A 39 -23.04 7.74 7.38
CA VAL A 39 -23.61 6.52 6.79
C VAL A 39 -23.94 5.53 7.89
N SER A 40 -25.16 4.99 7.88
CA SER A 40 -25.54 3.86 8.74
C SER A 40 -25.05 2.54 8.15
N ARG A 41 -24.82 1.54 9.00
CA ARG A 41 -24.42 0.20 8.57
C ARG A 41 -25.34 -0.36 7.48
N GLY A 42 -24.75 -0.87 6.39
CA GLY A 42 -25.47 -1.44 5.26
C GLY A 42 -26.16 -0.43 4.33
N ALA A 43 -26.11 0.87 4.63
CA ALA A 43 -26.76 1.90 3.82
C ALA A 43 -25.94 2.36 2.60
N ALA A 44 -24.67 1.96 2.48
CA ALA A 44 -23.82 2.29 1.34
C ALA A 44 -22.85 1.15 1.01
N THR A 45 -22.33 1.16 -0.22
CA THR A 45 -21.27 0.26 -0.63
C THR A 45 -19.89 0.81 -0.26
N PRO A 46 -18.87 -0.06 -0.12
CA PRO A 46 -17.46 0.34 0.02
C PRO A 46 -17.03 1.44 -0.96
N GLU A 47 -17.40 1.31 -2.22
CA GLU A 47 -17.02 2.22 -3.32
C GLU A 47 -17.66 3.60 -3.13
N ALA A 48 -18.91 3.65 -2.69
CA ALA A 48 -19.61 4.90 -2.44
C ALA A 48 -18.99 5.69 -1.28
N ILE A 49 -18.56 5.00 -0.21
CA ILE A 49 -17.85 5.61 0.92
C ILE A 49 -16.46 6.09 0.48
N GLN A 50 -15.71 5.25 -0.24
CA GLN A 50 -14.39 5.64 -0.78
C GLN A 50 -14.49 6.88 -1.68
N HIS A 51 -15.47 6.92 -2.59
CA HIS A 51 -15.69 8.07 -3.45
C HIS A 51 -15.89 9.36 -2.65
N LYS A 52 -16.58 9.30 -1.51
CA LYS A 52 -16.77 10.45 -0.62
C LYS A 52 -15.48 10.83 0.15
N MET A 53 -14.64 9.86 0.51
CA MET A 53 -13.35 10.08 1.17
C MET A 53 -12.32 10.78 0.26
N VAL A 54 -12.13 10.28 -0.96
CA VAL A 54 -11.13 10.82 -1.92
C VAL A 54 -11.71 11.90 -2.83
N GLY A 55 -13.04 11.97 -2.93
CA GLY A 55 -13.79 12.92 -3.77
C GLY A 55 -13.59 12.72 -5.26
N ARG A 56 -13.29 11.50 -5.71
CA ARG A 56 -12.96 11.18 -7.10
C ARG A 56 -13.44 9.77 -7.43
N HIS A 57 -13.94 9.57 -8.64
CA HIS A 57 -14.02 8.25 -9.24
C HIS A 57 -12.60 7.72 -9.44
N VAL A 58 -12.43 6.40 -9.29
CA VAL A 58 -11.19 5.69 -9.66
C VAL A 58 -11.12 5.66 -11.19
N ASP A 59 -10.98 6.83 -11.81
CA ASP A 59 -11.02 7.01 -13.25
C ASP A 59 -9.63 6.81 -13.86
N LYS A 60 -9.62 6.19 -15.04
CA LYS A 60 -8.42 5.90 -15.85
C LYS A 60 -7.56 7.14 -16.12
N GLU A 61 -8.15 8.33 -16.07
CA GLU A 61 -7.47 9.60 -16.25
C GLU A 61 -6.48 9.89 -15.10
N TYR A 62 -6.78 9.46 -13.88
CA TYR A 62 -5.86 9.58 -12.74
C TYR A 62 -4.59 8.75 -12.94
N TYR A 63 -4.75 7.50 -13.38
CA TYR A 63 -3.62 6.58 -13.63
C TYR A 63 -2.91 6.83 -14.96
N ARG A 64 -3.40 7.77 -15.77
CA ARG A 64 -2.81 8.19 -17.05
C ARG A 64 -2.43 6.99 -17.92
N GLU A 65 -3.30 5.98 -17.98
CA GLU A 65 -3.01 4.70 -18.65
C GLU A 65 -2.54 4.91 -20.10
N GLN A 66 -3.15 5.87 -20.81
CA GLN A 66 -2.79 6.23 -22.19
C GLN A 66 -1.37 6.80 -22.34
N ARG A 67 -0.74 7.27 -21.25
CA ARG A 67 0.62 7.81 -21.23
C ARG A 67 1.66 6.79 -20.79
N GLN A 68 1.25 5.58 -20.41
CA GLN A 68 2.17 4.52 -20.02
C GLN A 68 2.97 4.07 -21.23
N LYS A 69 4.27 3.85 -21.03
CA LYS A 69 5.20 3.35 -22.04
C LYS A 69 5.86 2.08 -21.52
N PRO A 70 6.24 1.13 -22.39
CA PRO A 70 7.11 0.03 -21.99
C PRO A 70 8.39 0.58 -21.34
N TYR A 71 8.93 -0.16 -20.38
CA TYR A 71 10.22 0.15 -19.78
C TYR A 71 11.35 -0.15 -20.78
N ASP A 72 12.51 0.48 -20.56
CA ASP A 72 13.71 0.30 -21.38
C ASP A 72 14.60 -0.80 -20.79
N ALA A 73 14.46 -2.02 -21.29
CA ALA A 73 15.22 -3.19 -20.84
C ALA A 73 16.74 -3.09 -21.11
N THR A 74 17.20 -2.11 -21.89
CA THR A 74 18.63 -1.93 -22.17
C THR A 74 19.31 -1.00 -21.18
N ARG A 75 18.54 -0.36 -20.30
CA ARG A 75 19.03 0.70 -19.41
C ARG A 75 18.84 0.34 -17.94
N PRO A 76 19.74 -0.47 -17.35
CA PRO A 76 19.71 -0.77 -15.91
C PRO A 76 19.95 0.51 -15.10
N LEU A 77 19.18 0.69 -14.03
CA LEU A 77 19.30 1.80 -13.08
C LEU A 77 19.71 1.34 -11.68
N VAL A 78 19.29 0.15 -11.27
CA VAL A 78 19.72 -0.49 -10.02
C VAL A 78 20.09 -1.93 -10.35
N GLU A 79 21.22 -2.38 -9.82
CA GLU A 79 21.68 -3.76 -9.95
C GLU A 79 22.20 -4.24 -8.59
N LEU A 80 21.68 -5.38 -8.13
CA LEU A 80 22.23 -6.17 -7.04
C LEU A 80 22.77 -7.46 -7.66
N SER A 81 23.97 -7.88 -7.26
CA SER A 81 24.61 -9.09 -7.76
C SER A 81 25.23 -9.87 -6.61
N GLY A 82 24.64 -11.03 -6.27
CA GLY A 82 25.12 -11.92 -5.22
C GLY A 82 25.21 -11.25 -3.84
N VAL A 83 24.26 -10.36 -3.54
CA VAL A 83 24.28 -9.53 -2.34
C VAL A 83 23.85 -10.33 -1.11
N ASP A 84 24.61 -10.21 -0.02
CA ASP A 84 24.21 -10.70 1.30
C ASP A 84 23.89 -9.53 2.22
N LEU A 85 22.81 -9.64 2.99
CA LEU A 85 22.46 -8.67 4.02
C LEU A 85 22.48 -9.32 5.40
N PRO A 86 22.75 -8.57 6.48
CA PRO A 86 22.65 -9.10 7.83
C PRO A 86 21.30 -9.76 8.09
N GLY A 87 21.32 -11.00 8.57
CA GLY A 87 20.12 -11.79 8.86
C GLY A 87 19.94 -12.94 7.88
N ARG A 88 18.77 -12.99 7.22
CA ARG A 88 18.31 -14.15 6.43
C ARG A 88 18.35 -13.94 4.91
N VAL A 89 18.89 -12.83 4.45
CA VAL A 89 18.89 -12.48 3.02
C VAL A 89 20.28 -12.74 2.48
N HIS A 90 20.38 -13.75 1.62
CA HIS A 90 21.63 -14.22 1.05
C HIS A 90 21.50 -14.40 -0.45
N ASP A 91 22.58 -14.14 -1.17
CA ASP A 91 22.75 -14.39 -2.59
C ASP A 91 21.62 -13.82 -3.46
N ILE A 92 21.22 -12.57 -3.19
CA ILE A 92 20.18 -11.90 -3.95
C ILE A 92 20.77 -11.13 -5.13
N SER A 93 20.22 -11.42 -6.30
CA SER A 93 20.51 -10.71 -7.54
C SER A 93 19.21 -10.18 -8.15
N LEU A 94 19.19 -8.90 -8.50
CA LEU A 94 18.07 -8.27 -9.20
C LEU A 94 18.57 -7.08 -10.01
N THR A 95 17.88 -6.78 -11.10
CA THR A 95 18.14 -5.60 -11.93
C THR A 95 16.83 -4.86 -12.13
N LEU A 96 16.84 -3.55 -11.89
CA LEU A 96 15.72 -2.65 -12.17
C LEU A 96 16.10 -1.73 -13.32
N HIS A 97 15.27 -1.71 -14.35
CA HIS A 97 15.51 -0.94 -15.56
C HIS A 97 14.76 0.39 -15.58
N ALA A 98 15.14 1.28 -16.50
CA ALA A 98 14.52 2.57 -16.63
C ALA A 98 13.04 2.48 -17.04
N GLY A 99 12.16 3.01 -16.19
CA GLY A 99 10.71 2.97 -16.39
C GLY A 99 10.06 1.66 -15.94
N GLU A 100 10.83 0.71 -15.42
CA GLU A 100 10.31 -0.55 -14.89
C GLU A 100 9.65 -0.34 -13.51
N VAL A 101 8.54 -1.03 -13.26
CA VAL A 101 7.88 -1.08 -11.96
C VAL A 101 8.05 -2.49 -11.40
N LEU A 102 9.09 -2.68 -10.58
CA LEU A 102 9.38 -3.95 -9.92
C LEU A 102 8.72 -4.00 -8.53
N CYS A 103 8.01 -5.09 -8.23
CA CYS A 103 7.37 -5.31 -6.93
C CYS A 103 8.04 -6.47 -6.19
N LEU A 104 8.48 -6.22 -4.95
CA LEU A 104 8.99 -7.26 -4.05
C LEU A 104 7.88 -7.69 -3.07
N VAL A 105 7.44 -8.94 -3.19
CA VAL A 105 6.34 -9.53 -2.39
C VAL A 105 6.82 -10.64 -1.45
N GLY A 106 6.12 -10.86 -0.35
CA GLY A 106 6.52 -11.79 0.70
C GLY A 106 5.71 -11.61 2.00
N THR A 107 6.04 -12.37 3.04
CA THR A 107 5.45 -12.22 4.39
C THR A 107 6.32 -11.34 5.29
N GLU A 108 5.86 -11.01 6.48
CA GLU A 108 6.68 -10.31 7.48
C GLU A 108 7.97 -11.10 7.75
N GLY A 109 9.11 -10.39 7.79
CA GLY A 109 10.42 -11.01 7.97
C GLY A 109 11.00 -11.70 6.72
N SER A 110 10.34 -11.66 5.56
CA SER A 110 10.84 -12.28 4.33
C SER A 110 12.06 -11.58 3.70
N GLY A 111 12.53 -10.47 4.28
CA GLY A 111 13.70 -9.74 3.80
C GLY A 111 13.43 -8.57 2.84
N ARG A 112 12.20 -8.40 2.34
CA ARG A 112 11.82 -7.30 1.40
C ARG A 112 12.26 -5.92 1.86
N GLU A 113 12.01 -5.62 3.13
CA GLU A 113 12.39 -4.34 3.72
C GLU A 113 13.91 -4.16 3.81
N ALA A 114 14.65 -5.23 4.14
CA ALA A 114 16.10 -5.18 4.17
C ALA A 114 16.69 -4.90 2.78
N ILE A 115 16.12 -5.52 1.73
CA ILE A 115 16.51 -5.30 0.34
C ILE A 115 16.28 -3.84 -0.06
N LEU A 116 15.06 -3.32 0.16
CA LEU A 116 14.71 -1.94 -0.19
C LEU A 116 15.54 -0.91 0.58
N ARG A 117 15.77 -1.13 1.88
CA ARG A 117 16.64 -0.27 2.70
C ARG A 117 18.09 -0.26 2.19
N THR A 118 18.56 -1.37 1.61
CA THR A 118 19.89 -1.45 1.00
C THR A 118 19.93 -0.65 -0.30
N ILE A 119 18.94 -0.82 -1.18
CA ILE A 119 18.84 -0.06 -2.44
C ILE A 119 18.80 1.46 -2.19
N TYR A 120 18.11 1.92 -1.15
CA TYR A 120 18.05 3.34 -0.77
C TYR A 120 19.22 3.80 0.12
N GLY A 121 20.27 2.98 0.29
CA GLY A 121 21.50 3.36 0.99
C GLY A 121 21.40 3.43 2.51
N MET A 122 20.31 2.94 3.12
CA MET A 122 20.13 2.91 4.59
C MET A 122 20.78 1.69 5.25
N ARG A 123 21.21 0.71 4.47
CA ARG A 123 21.90 -0.49 4.93
C ARG A 123 23.05 -0.82 4.00
N THR A 124 24.17 -1.25 4.57
CA THR A 124 25.33 -1.73 3.83
C THR A 124 25.25 -3.25 3.70
N PRO A 125 25.41 -3.82 2.50
CA PRO A 125 25.60 -5.25 2.32
C PRO A 125 26.78 -5.78 3.12
N THR A 126 26.71 -7.04 3.54
CA THR A 126 27.87 -7.75 4.10
C THR A 126 28.76 -8.34 3.00
N LYS A 127 28.21 -8.51 1.80
CA LYS A 127 28.88 -9.02 0.59
C LYS A 127 28.10 -8.54 -0.64
N GLY A 128 28.80 -8.41 -1.78
CA GLY A 128 28.22 -8.01 -3.06
C GLY A 128 28.26 -6.50 -3.26
#